data_AF-A0A817Q0D1-F1
#
_entry.id   AF-A0A817Q0D1-F1
#
_cell.length_a   1.000
_cell.length_b   1.000
_cell.length_c   1.000
_cell.angle_alpha   90.00
_cell.angle_beta   90.00
_cell.angle_gamma   90.00
#
_symmetry.space_group_name_H-M   'P 1'
#
loop_
_entity.id
_entity.type
_entity.pdbx_description
1 polymer ?
#
loop_
_entity_poly.entity_id
_entity_poly.type
_entity_poly.pdbx_seq_one_letter_code
_entity_poly.pdbx_strand_id
1 'polypeptide(L)'
;MNNYETKQEDEYAYVQYKLPDEELFIVGYLPLINMNSAHHMLSYACSQPSTDKPFWTGMGPCNGIQTIIHGWARNAPALTLPKDVGIAVGRNTPYKYIVLNIHYLGILKNDNSGNQLIMSRKPRKYHAGVLLSGTNDIYLKPKTHTIRTPFSCQYNGPPISIFAIRVHAHQWARVNSLYRVRDGEISQIVKGDPQWPQSFYPLPSAVEIQKNDYIVGQCVYDNNDNQVVTVG
;
A
#
# COMPACT_ATOMS: atom_id res chain seq x y z
N MET A 1 -15.85 -3.39 -9.62
CA MET A 1 -15.89 -3.57 -11.09
C MET A 1 -17.29 -3.99 -11.47
N ASN A 2 -17.77 -3.72 -12.69
CA ASN A 2 -19.11 -4.14 -13.12
C ASN A 2 -18.98 -5.02 -14.36
N ASN A 3 -19.26 -6.31 -14.22
CA ASN A 3 -19.12 -7.35 -15.26
C ASN A 3 -17.81 -7.26 -16.06
N TYR A 4 -16.69 -7.18 -15.35
CA TYR A 4 -15.39 -7.04 -15.97
C TYR A 4 -14.89 -8.35 -16.59
N GLU A 5 -14.22 -8.22 -17.72
CA GLU A 5 -13.54 -9.32 -18.40
C GLU A 5 -12.08 -8.93 -18.62
N THR A 6 -11.17 -9.76 -18.12
CA THR A 6 -9.73 -9.59 -18.33
C THR A 6 -9.38 -9.93 -19.77
N LYS A 7 -8.45 -9.19 -20.37
CA LYS A 7 -8.01 -9.43 -21.75
C LYS A 7 -6.78 -10.33 -21.85
N GLN A 8 -6.03 -10.43 -20.75
CA GLN A 8 -4.81 -11.22 -20.65
C GLN A 8 -4.62 -11.74 -19.23
N GLU A 9 -3.73 -12.71 -19.09
CA GLU A 9 -3.20 -13.14 -17.79
C GLU A 9 -2.33 -12.02 -17.18
N ASP A 10 -2.16 -12.05 -15.85
CA ASP A 10 -1.38 -11.06 -15.09
C ASP A 10 -1.82 -9.60 -15.38
N GLU A 11 -3.12 -9.34 -15.33
CA GLU A 11 -3.70 -8.05 -15.71
C GLU A 11 -3.98 -7.16 -14.49
N TYR A 12 -3.50 -5.91 -14.56
CA TYR A 12 -3.80 -4.87 -13.59
C TYR A 12 -4.89 -3.95 -14.15
N ALA A 13 -6.06 -4.02 -13.54
CA ALA A 13 -7.24 -3.27 -13.90
C ALA A 13 -7.49 -2.15 -12.88
N TYR A 14 -7.94 -0.99 -13.35
CA TYR A 14 -8.12 0.20 -12.52
C TYR A 14 -9.49 0.82 -12.74
N VAL A 15 -10.16 1.20 -11.65
CA VAL A 15 -11.40 1.97 -11.68
C VAL A 15 -11.28 3.18 -10.77
N GLN A 16 -11.79 4.33 -11.23
CA GLN A 16 -11.78 5.57 -10.46
C GLN A 16 -13.16 5.96 -9.95
N TYR A 17 -13.16 6.66 -8.82
CA TYR A 17 -14.33 7.26 -8.21
C TYR A 17 -13.99 8.68 -7.76
N LYS A 18 -14.67 9.67 -8.35
CA LYS A 18 -14.57 11.06 -7.90
C LYS A 18 -15.34 11.22 -6.59
N LEU A 19 -14.67 11.75 -5.56
CA LEU A 19 -15.31 12.03 -4.29
C LEU A 19 -16.24 13.25 -4.42
N PRO A 20 -17.35 13.30 -3.66
CA PRO A 20 -18.13 14.52 -3.55
C PRO A 20 -17.27 15.63 -2.94
N ASP A 21 -17.64 16.88 -3.20
CA ASP A 21 -16.98 18.04 -2.59
C ASP A 21 -17.44 18.21 -1.13
N GLU A 22 -17.14 17.22 -0.29
CA GLU A 22 -17.40 17.16 1.14
C GLU A 22 -16.13 16.72 1.87
N GLU A 23 -15.99 17.10 3.14
CA GLU A 23 -14.96 16.52 3.99
C GLU A 23 -15.43 15.15 4.51
N LEU A 24 -14.67 14.11 4.22
CA LEU A 24 -15.01 12.74 4.55
C LEU A 24 -13.84 12.00 5.17
N PHE A 25 -14.15 10.98 5.96
CA PHE A 25 -13.17 10.13 6.61
C PHE A 25 -13.44 8.67 6.26
N ILE A 26 -12.44 7.99 5.70
CA ILE A 26 -12.47 6.53 5.54
C ILE A 26 -12.16 5.92 6.90
N VAL A 27 -13.04 5.06 7.39
CA VAL A 27 -12.92 4.42 8.72
C VAL A 27 -12.83 2.89 8.65
N GLY A 28 -13.00 2.31 7.47
CA GLY A 28 -12.88 0.87 7.27
C GLY A 28 -13.10 0.46 5.82
N TYR A 29 -12.89 -0.83 5.56
CA TYR A 29 -12.92 -1.45 4.25
C TYR A 29 -13.60 -2.81 4.32
N LEU A 30 -14.47 -3.07 3.34
CA LEU A 30 -15.12 -4.35 3.15
C LEU A 30 -14.76 -4.87 1.76
N PRO A 31 -13.92 -5.92 1.66
CA PRO A 31 -13.61 -6.54 0.38
C PRO A 31 -14.89 -7.21 -0.18
N LEU A 32 -15.26 -6.85 -1.41
CA LEU A 32 -16.36 -7.45 -2.16
C LEU A 32 -15.75 -8.30 -3.27
N ILE A 33 -15.51 -9.59 -3.02
CA ILE A 33 -14.66 -10.40 -3.90
C ILE A 33 -15.28 -11.77 -4.13
N ASN A 34 -15.19 -12.24 -5.38
CA ASN A 34 -15.29 -13.65 -5.69
C ASN A 34 -13.91 -14.29 -5.47
N MET A 35 -13.79 -15.24 -4.55
CA MET A 35 -12.48 -15.78 -4.12
C MET A 35 -11.65 -16.42 -5.25
N ASN A 36 -12.24 -16.64 -6.42
CA ASN A 36 -11.60 -17.22 -7.59
C ASN A 36 -11.18 -16.19 -8.65
N SER A 37 -11.42 -14.89 -8.45
CA SER A 37 -11.10 -13.86 -9.44
C SER A 37 -9.87 -13.02 -9.08
N ALA A 38 -9.96 -12.15 -8.09
CA ALA A 38 -8.89 -11.22 -7.76
C ALA A 38 -7.75 -11.89 -6.98
N HIS A 39 -6.50 -11.66 -7.40
CA HIS A 39 -5.31 -12.08 -6.67
C HIS A 39 -5.01 -11.14 -5.49
N HIS A 40 -5.04 -9.83 -5.74
CA HIS A 40 -5.01 -8.79 -4.71
C HIS A 40 -5.67 -7.50 -5.21
N MET A 41 -5.99 -6.60 -4.27
CA MET A 41 -6.54 -5.28 -4.58
C MET A 41 -5.84 -4.20 -3.78
N LEU A 42 -5.57 -3.06 -4.40
CA LEU A 42 -5.00 -1.89 -3.76
C LEU A 42 -5.93 -0.70 -3.97
N SER A 43 -6.24 0.04 -2.92
CA SER A 43 -7.00 1.29 -3.03
C SER A 43 -6.07 2.47 -2.78
N TYR A 44 -6.19 3.48 -3.62
CA TYR A 44 -5.41 4.70 -3.57
C TYR A 44 -6.35 5.89 -3.40
N ALA A 45 -5.93 6.88 -2.63
CA ALA A 45 -6.53 8.20 -2.61
C ALA A 45 -5.58 9.17 -3.31
N CYS A 46 -6.07 9.93 -4.29
CA CYS A 46 -5.20 10.83 -5.07
C CYS A 46 -5.89 12.08 -5.59
N SER A 47 -5.06 13.04 -6.03
CA SER A 47 -5.51 14.32 -6.57
C SER A 47 -6.06 14.18 -7.99
N GLN A 48 -5.43 13.33 -8.80
CA GLN A 48 -5.82 13.08 -10.18
C GLN A 48 -5.50 11.63 -10.55
N PRO A 49 -6.47 10.87 -11.10
CA PRO A 49 -6.22 9.55 -11.68
C PRO A 49 -5.29 9.63 -12.89
N SER A 50 -4.68 8.51 -13.29
CA SER A 50 -3.80 8.51 -14.46
C SER A 50 -4.50 8.86 -15.77
N THR A 51 -5.82 8.70 -15.82
CA THR A 51 -6.62 8.93 -17.01
C THR A 51 -7.98 9.52 -16.64
N ASP A 52 -8.61 10.22 -17.59
CA ASP A 52 -10.01 10.66 -17.45
C ASP A 52 -11.02 9.53 -17.70
N LYS A 53 -10.56 8.36 -18.14
CA LYS A 53 -11.43 7.20 -18.36
C LYS A 53 -11.88 6.65 -17.01
N PRO A 54 -13.15 6.24 -16.86
CA PRO A 54 -13.63 5.62 -15.62
C PRO A 54 -12.89 4.31 -15.31
N PHE A 55 -12.35 3.67 -16.36
CA PHE A 55 -11.66 2.40 -16.31
C PHE A 55 -10.43 2.37 -17.25
N TRP A 56 -9.35 1.72 -16.83
CA TRP A 56 -8.17 1.45 -17.68
C TRP A 56 -7.35 0.24 -17.21
N THR A 57 -6.42 -0.20 -18.05
CA THR A 57 -5.38 -1.20 -17.75
C THR A 57 -3.98 -0.64 -18.07
N GLY A 58 -2.94 -1.24 -17.50
CA GLY A 58 -1.52 -0.99 -17.84
C GLY A 58 -0.88 0.28 -17.27
N MET A 59 -1.58 1.42 -17.24
CA MET A 59 -1.09 2.63 -16.57
C MET A 59 -1.23 2.53 -15.05
N GLY A 60 -0.36 3.23 -14.30
CA GLY A 60 -0.46 3.31 -12.84
C GLY A 60 -1.78 3.94 -12.33
N PRO A 61 -1.99 4.01 -11.01
CA PRO A 61 -3.27 4.45 -10.44
C PRO A 61 -3.54 5.95 -10.59
N CYS A 62 -2.52 6.80 -10.40
CA CYS A 62 -2.70 8.24 -10.34
C CYS A 62 -1.55 9.01 -11.00
N ASN A 63 -1.85 10.22 -11.49
CA ASN A 63 -0.90 11.16 -12.06
C ASN A 63 -0.86 12.45 -11.20
N GLY A 64 -0.37 12.32 -9.97
CA GLY A 64 -0.34 13.42 -8.99
C GLY A 64 -0.08 12.95 -7.57
N ILE A 65 -0.44 13.79 -6.59
CA ILE A 65 -0.34 13.43 -5.17
C ILE A 65 -1.22 12.21 -4.92
N GLN A 66 -0.64 11.16 -4.36
CA GLN A 66 -1.35 9.93 -4.06
C GLN A 66 -0.87 9.30 -2.76
N THR A 67 -1.72 8.48 -2.16
CA THR A 67 -1.35 7.59 -1.07
C THR A 67 -2.13 6.28 -1.19
N ILE A 68 -1.47 5.18 -0.86
CA ILE A 68 -2.15 3.90 -0.69
C ILE A 68 -2.96 3.96 0.61
N ILE A 69 -4.25 3.66 0.54
CA ILE A 69 -5.15 3.74 1.69
C ILE A 69 -5.59 2.36 2.19
N HIS A 70 -5.50 1.34 1.33
CA HIS A 70 -5.82 -0.04 1.65
C HIS A 70 -5.10 -1.00 0.72
N GLY A 71 -4.71 -2.15 1.25
CA GLY A 71 -4.29 -3.30 0.46
C GLY A 71 -5.02 -4.53 0.97
N TRP A 72 -5.66 -5.25 0.07
CA TRP A 72 -6.29 -6.54 0.33
C TRP A 72 -5.51 -7.61 -0.43
N ALA A 73 -5.24 -8.72 0.23
CA ALA A 73 -4.71 -9.92 -0.40
C ALA A 73 -5.60 -11.11 -0.05
N ARG A 74 -5.53 -12.19 -0.83
CA ARG A 74 -6.44 -13.34 -0.73
C ARG A 74 -6.71 -13.77 0.71
N ASN A 75 -7.99 -13.82 1.08
CA ASN A 75 -8.51 -14.16 2.42
C ASN A 75 -8.27 -13.11 3.53
N ALA A 76 -7.81 -11.91 3.22
CA ALA A 76 -7.75 -10.85 4.23
C ALA A 76 -9.18 -10.46 4.68
N PRO A 77 -9.43 -10.34 5.99
CA PRO A 77 -10.73 -9.96 6.52
C PRO A 77 -11.06 -8.49 6.22
N ALA A 78 -12.29 -8.10 6.52
CA ALA A 78 -12.64 -6.68 6.63
C ALA A 78 -11.67 -5.95 7.57
N LEU A 79 -11.25 -4.75 7.17
CA LEU A 79 -10.37 -3.91 7.98
C LEU A 79 -11.18 -2.77 8.58
N THR A 80 -11.19 -2.67 9.91
CA THR A 80 -11.71 -1.49 10.62
C THR A 80 -10.53 -0.73 11.20
N LEU A 81 -10.47 0.58 10.96
CA LEU A 81 -9.43 1.41 11.56
C LEU A 81 -9.68 1.52 13.08
N PRO A 82 -8.64 1.81 13.88
CA PRO A 82 -8.81 1.97 15.33
C PRO A 82 -9.87 3.04 15.65
N LYS A 83 -10.43 2.97 16.87
CA LYS A 83 -11.43 3.92 17.33
C LYS A 83 -10.95 5.37 17.16
N ASP A 84 -11.83 6.22 16.63
CA ASP A 84 -11.58 7.65 16.38
C ASP A 84 -10.42 7.97 15.41
N VAL A 85 -9.96 6.97 14.64
CA VAL A 85 -9.01 7.12 13.53
C VAL A 85 -9.77 7.12 12.19
N GLY A 86 -9.31 7.93 11.23
CA GLY A 86 -9.74 7.81 9.84
C GLY A 86 -8.83 8.53 8.86
N ILE A 87 -8.88 8.13 7.59
CA ILE A 87 -8.13 8.79 6.52
C ILE A 87 -8.99 9.92 5.95
N ALA A 88 -8.53 11.17 6.09
CA ALA A 88 -9.24 12.34 5.58
C ALA A 88 -9.15 12.42 4.05
N VAL A 89 -10.30 12.60 3.37
CA VAL A 89 -10.41 12.73 1.92
C VAL A 89 -11.45 13.80 1.54
N GLY A 90 -11.46 14.25 0.29
CA GLY A 90 -12.44 15.20 -0.23
C GLY A 90 -12.03 16.67 -0.08
N ARG A 91 -12.97 17.56 0.27
CA ARG A 91 -12.84 19.03 0.13
C ARG A 91 -11.53 19.61 0.67
N ASN A 92 -11.14 19.27 1.90
CA ASN A 92 -10.01 19.88 2.60
C ASN A 92 -8.68 19.14 2.41
N THR A 93 -8.61 18.18 1.48
CA THR A 93 -7.41 17.39 1.24
C THR A 93 -7.05 17.40 -0.25
N PRO A 94 -5.80 17.07 -0.62
CA PRO A 94 -5.45 16.87 -2.02
C PRO A 94 -6.14 15.62 -2.62
N TYR A 95 -6.76 14.75 -1.81
CA TYR A 95 -7.33 13.50 -2.26
C TYR A 95 -8.78 13.69 -2.74
N LYS A 96 -8.93 13.88 -4.06
CA LYS A 96 -10.22 14.12 -4.73
C LYS A 96 -10.81 12.87 -5.38
N TYR A 97 -10.01 11.83 -5.54
CA TYR A 97 -10.38 10.58 -6.18
C TYR A 97 -9.96 9.39 -5.34
N ILE A 98 -10.76 8.33 -5.41
CA ILE A 98 -10.37 6.98 -5.01
C ILE A 98 -10.11 6.18 -6.28
N VAL A 99 -8.96 5.53 -6.38
CA VAL A 99 -8.63 4.62 -7.46
C VAL A 99 -8.45 3.22 -6.87
N LEU A 100 -9.25 2.27 -7.34
CA LEU A 100 -9.10 0.86 -7.00
C LEU A 100 -8.33 0.17 -8.11
N ASN A 101 -7.22 -0.44 -7.75
CA ASN A 101 -6.47 -1.37 -8.57
C ASN A 101 -6.82 -2.81 -8.17
N ILE A 102 -7.11 -3.65 -9.14
CA ILE A 102 -7.30 -5.09 -8.97
C ILE A 102 -6.32 -5.81 -9.87
N HIS A 103 -5.56 -6.72 -9.28
CA HIS A 103 -4.68 -7.61 -10.02
C HIS A 103 -5.35 -8.97 -10.20
N TYR A 104 -5.46 -9.43 -11.45
CA TYR A 104 -5.97 -10.73 -11.84
C TYR A 104 -4.85 -11.58 -12.44
N LEU A 105 -4.70 -12.83 -11.95
CA LEU A 105 -3.70 -13.74 -12.50
C LEU A 105 -4.16 -14.45 -13.77
N GLY A 106 -5.46 -14.73 -13.90
CA GLY A 106 -6.00 -15.54 -15.00
C GLY A 106 -7.11 -14.83 -15.77
N ILE A 107 -7.54 -15.47 -16.86
CA ILE A 107 -8.65 -15.00 -17.68
C ILE A 107 -9.98 -15.20 -16.95
N LEU A 108 -10.71 -14.13 -16.74
CA LEU A 108 -11.98 -14.09 -16.02
C LEU A 108 -13.06 -13.44 -16.87
N LYS A 109 -14.30 -13.88 -16.62
CA LYS A 109 -15.52 -13.30 -17.22
C LYS A 109 -16.48 -12.91 -16.12
N ASN A 110 -17.20 -11.79 -16.32
CA ASN A 110 -18.24 -11.30 -15.43
C ASN A 110 -17.77 -11.03 -13.99
N ASP A 111 -16.56 -10.51 -13.82
CA ASP A 111 -16.06 -10.16 -12.49
C ASP A 111 -16.72 -8.88 -11.95
N ASN A 112 -17.13 -8.93 -10.69
CA ASN A 112 -17.73 -7.81 -9.97
C ASN A 112 -16.93 -7.44 -8.71
N SER A 113 -15.66 -7.84 -8.66
CA SER A 113 -14.80 -7.63 -7.50
C SER A 113 -14.56 -6.14 -7.26
N GLY A 114 -14.42 -5.80 -5.99
CA GLY A 114 -14.36 -4.42 -5.54
C GLY A 114 -14.01 -4.29 -4.07
N ASN A 115 -13.92 -3.05 -3.64
CA ASN A 115 -13.76 -2.71 -2.24
C ASN A 115 -14.84 -1.70 -1.86
N GLN A 116 -15.62 -1.99 -0.83
CA GLN A 116 -16.54 -1.02 -0.25
C GLN A 116 -15.83 -0.24 0.86
N LEU A 117 -15.71 1.07 0.69
CA LEU A 117 -15.17 1.97 1.70
C LEU A 117 -16.27 2.34 2.71
N ILE A 118 -15.97 2.20 3.99
CA ILE A 118 -16.83 2.68 5.07
C ILE A 118 -16.46 4.14 5.33
N MET A 119 -17.36 5.04 4.97
CA MET A 119 -17.15 6.49 5.03
C MET A 119 -17.88 7.10 6.23
N SER A 120 -17.32 8.15 6.82
CA SER A 120 -17.95 8.94 7.87
C SER A 120 -17.83 10.43 7.59
N ARG A 121 -18.89 11.18 7.90
CA ARG A 121 -18.89 12.65 7.94
C ARG A 121 -18.46 13.21 9.30
N LYS A 122 -18.43 12.37 10.34
CA LYS A 122 -18.05 12.80 11.69
C LYS A 122 -16.52 12.96 11.74
N PRO A 123 -16.00 14.15 12.13
CA PRO A 123 -14.58 14.39 12.28
C PRO A 123 -13.90 13.35 13.17
N ARG A 124 -12.64 13.04 12.85
CA ARG A 124 -11.83 12.06 13.60
C ARG A 124 -10.85 12.79 14.51
N LYS A 125 -10.61 12.23 15.70
CA LYS A 125 -9.60 12.76 16.62
C LYS A 125 -8.19 12.55 16.07
N TYR A 126 -7.99 11.44 15.35
CA TYR A 126 -6.71 11.05 14.79
C TYR A 126 -6.85 10.84 13.28
N HIS A 127 -5.92 11.40 12.51
CA HIS A 127 -5.85 11.21 11.07
C HIS A 127 -4.89 10.05 10.78
N ALA A 128 -5.35 9.05 10.04
CA ALA A 128 -4.49 8.01 9.50
C ALA A 128 -3.78 8.51 8.24
N GLY A 129 -2.53 8.09 8.08
CA GLY A 129 -1.70 8.30 6.91
C GLY A 129 -0.69 7.18 6.75
N VAL A 130 0.08 7.22 5.67
CA VAL A 130 1.12 6.22 5.37
C VAL A 130 2.49 6.88 5.41
N LEU A 131 3.36 6.36 6.27
CA LEU A 131 4.80 6.64 6.22
C LEU A 131 5.45 5.62 5.29
N LEU A 132 5.74 6.03 4.06
CA LEU A 132 6.49 5.21 3.11
C LEU A 132 7.99 5.28 3.45
N SER A 133 8.64 4.13 3.58
CA SER A 133 10.08 4.03 3.79
C SER A 133 10.66 2.94 2.90
N GLY A 134 11.70 3.27 2.15
CA GLY A 134 12.30 2.36 1.18
C GLY A 134 13.46 3.02 0.44
N THR A 135 13.98 2.32 -0.56
CA THR A 135 15.06 2.79 -1.42
C THR A 135 14.77 2.46 -2.88
N ASN A 136 15.18 3.38 -3.76
CA ASN A 136 15.26 3.13 -5.20
C ASN A 136 16.70 2.77 -5.62
N ASP A 137 17.67 2.85 -4.70
CA ASP A 137 19.05 2.44 -4.93
C ASP A 137 19.15 0.90 -4.81
N ILE A 138 18.62 0.23 -5.83
CA ILE A 138 18.59 -1.23 -5.93
C ILE A 138 19.42 -1.64 -7.14
N TYR A 139 20.52 -2.35 -6.88
CA TYR A 139 21.38 -2.95 -7.88
C TYR A 139 21.73 -4.38 -7.48
N LEU A 140 21.07 -5.36 -8.10
CA LEU A 140 21.25 -6.77 -7.79
C LEU A 140 22.16 -7.41 -8.82
N LYS A 141 23.41 -7.70 -8.45
CA LYS A 141 24.37 -8.41 -9.31
C LYS A 141 23.85 -9.80 -9.67
N PRO A 142 24.10 -10.30 -10.90
CA PRO A 142 23.78 -11.68 -11.27
C PRO A 142 24.38 -12.68 -10.28
N LYS A 143 23.71 -13.81 -10.10
CA LYS A 143 24.20 -14.95 -9.29
C LYS A 143 24.70 -14.57 -7.90
N THR A 144 24.07 -13.58 -7.27
CA THR A 144 24.50 -13.05 -5.97
C THR A 144 23.37 -13.15 -4.98
N HIS A 145 23.65 -13.76 -3.83
CA HIS A 145 22.70 -13.93 -2.74
C HIS A 145 22.94 -12.89 -1.64
N THR A 146 21.91 -12.61 -0.85
CA THR A 146 22.00 -11.78 0.35
C THR A 146 22.50 -10.35 0.04
N ILE A 147 22.02 -9.78 -1.06
CA ILE A 147 22.26 -8.38 -1.40
C ILE A 147 21.40 -7.51 -0.49
N ARG A 148 22.04 -6.58 0.21
CA ARG A 148 21.40 -5.70 1.20
C ARG A 148 21.31 -4.29 0.65
N THR A 149 20.11 -3.73 0.62
CA THR A 149 19.88 -2.33 0.24
C THR A 149 19.36 -1.57 1.47
N PRO A 150 20.23 -0.88 2.22
CA PRO A 150 19.81 -0.11 3.37
C PRO A 150 19.15 1.22 2.96
N PHE A 151 18.32 1.74 3.84
CA PHE A 151 17.81 3.11 3.75
C PHE A 151 17.63 3.69 5.14
N SER A 152 17.71 5.01 5.23
CA SER A 152 17.43 5.71 6.48
C SER A 152 16.88 7.11 6.23
N CYS A 153 16.05 7.58 7.14
CA CYS A 153 15.57 8.96 7.17
C CYS A 153 15.37 9.40 8.61
N GLN A 154 15.72 10.65 8.92
CA GLN A 154 15.38 11.25 10.20
C GLN A 154 13.95 11.79 10.15
N TYR A 155 13.13 11.39 11.11
CA TYR A 155 11.75 11.82 11.19
C TYR A 155 11.63 13.23 11.76
N ASN A 156 11.07 14.16 10.99
CA ASN A 156 10.94 15.57 11.37
C ASN A 156 9.49 16.06 11.55
N GLY A 157 8.53 15.12 11.61
CA GLY A 157 7.10 15.42 11.74
C GLY A 157 6.58 15.45 13.19
N PRO A 158 5.27 15.68 13.37
CA PRO A 158 4.61 15.51 14.67
C PRO A 158 4.61 14.04 15.11
N PRO A 159 4.48 13.72 16.41
CA PRO A 159 4.43 12.33 16.86
C PRO A 159 3.35 11.51 16.13
N ILE A 160 3.71 10.30 15.71
CA ILE A 160 2.81 9.34 15.06
C ILE A 160 2.85 8.00 15.77
N SER A 161 1.77 7.24 15.66
CA SER A 161 1.69 5.86 16.14
C SER A 161 1.44 4.92 14.97
N ILE A 162 2.43 4.07 14.67
CA ILE A 162 2.30 3.01 13.67
C ILE A 162 1.44 1.91 14.29
N PHE A 163 0.33 1.58 13.64
CA PHE A 163 -0.58 0.51 14.09
C PHE A 163 -0.71 -0.65 13.10
N ALA A 164 -0.24 -0.46 11.86
CA ALA A 164 -0.24 -1.49 10.83
C ALA A 164 0.94 -1.29 9.86
N ILE A 165 1.40 -2.37 9.26
CA ILE A 165 2.57 -2.38 8.35
C ILE A 165 2.29 -3.22 7.12
N ARG A 166 2.77 -2.74 5.98
CA ARG A 166 2.85 -3.49 4.73
C ARG A 166 4.29 -3.47 4.24
N VAL A 167 4.83 -4.65 3.94
CA VAL A 167 6.09 -4.79 3.18
C VAL A 167 5.77 -5.04 1.72
N HIS A 168 6.63 -4.56 0.82
CA HIS A 168 6.48 -4.75 -0.62
C HIS A 168 7.85 -4.82 -1.29
N ALA A 169 8.01 -5.80 -2.17
CA ALA A 169 9.10 -5.90 -3.12
C ALA A 169 8.72 -6.97 -4.18
N HIS A 170 9.47 -7.03 -5.28
CA HIS A 170 9.30 -8.03 -6.33
C HIS A 170 10.00 -9.36 -5.98
N GLN A 171 9.97 -10.32 -6.92
CA GLN A 171 10.33 -11.73 -6.72
C GLN A 171 11.72 -12.03 -6.14
N TRP A 172 12.70 -11.12 -6.31
CA TRP A 172 14.07 -11.32 -5.80
C TRP A 172 14.19 -11.08 -4.31
N ALA A 173 13.22 -10.42 -3.68
CA ALA A 173 13.29 -10.07 -2.27
C ALA A 173 13.01 -11.28 -1.36
N ARG A 174 13.68 -11.29 -0.22
CA ARG A 174 13.60 -12.36 0.80
C ARG A 174 13.10 -11.84 2.13
N VAL A 175 13.56 -10.66 2.54
CA VAL A 175 13.11 -10.04 3.79
C VAL A 175 13.27 -8.53 3.72
N ASN A 176 12.23 -7.84 4.18
CA ASN A 176 12.27 -6.41 4.43
C ASN A 176 12.17 -6.16 5.93
N SER A 177 13.03 -5.31 6.46
CA SER A 177 13.05 -4.96 7.88
C SER A 177 13.05 -3.44 8.07
N LEU A 178 12.39 -2.98 9.13
CA LEU A 178 12.34 -1.59 9.54
C LEU A 178 12.57 -1.49 11.05
N TYR A 179 13.32 -0.46 11.44
CA TYR A 179 13.74 -0.19 12.80
C TYR A 179 13.54 1.30 13.10
N ARG A 180 13.26 1.59 14.37
CA ARG A 180 13.37 2.94 14.95
C ARG A 180 14.69 3.00 15.72
N VAL A 181 15.45 4.07 15.53
CA VAL A 181 16.60 4.39 16.38
C VAL A 181 16.29 5.68 17.15
N ARG A 182 16.35 5.60 18.49
CA ARG A 182 16.12 6.73 19.41
C ARG A 182 17.18 6.65 20.51
N ASP A 183 17.92 7.74 20.72
CA ASP A 183 18.96 7.83 21.76
C ASP A 183 19.99 6.68 21.72
N GLY A 184 20.31 6.19 20.52
CA GLY A 184 21.22 5.06 20.31
C GLY A 184 20.58 3.68 20.44
N GLU A 185 19.35 3.58 20.93
CA GLU A 185 18.61 2.31 21.03
C GLU A 185 17.91 1.95 19.71
N ILE A 186 18.04 0.69 19.29
CA ILE A 186 17.43 0.16 18.07
C ILE A 186 16.23 -0.72 18.44
N SER A 187 15.04 -0.36 17.95
CA SER A 187 13.81 -1.14 18.14
C SER A 187 13.29 -1.63 16.78
N GLN A 188 13.13 -2.95 16.60
CA GLN A 188 12.54 -3.50 15.38
C GLN A 188 11.05 -3.20 15.31
N ILE A 189 10.60 -2.60 14.20
CA ILE A 189 9.20 -2.32 13.93
C ILE A 189 8.59 -3.45 13.08
N VAL A 190 9.29 -3.86 12.03
CA VAL A 190 8.87 -5.00 11.20
C VAL A 190 10.07 -5.82 10.72
N LYS A 191 9.82 -7.11 10.56
CA LYS A 191 10.59 -8.03 9.72
C LYS A 191 9.59 -8.91 8.98
N GLY A 192 9.48 -8.74 7.67
CA GLY A 192 8.45 -9.40 6.87
C GLY A 192 9.01 -9.95 5.56
N ASP A 193 8.44 -11.06 5.12
CA ASP A 193 8.67 -11.61 3.79
C ASP A 193 7.78 -10.88 2.78
N PRO A 194 8.34 -10.15 1.80
CA PRO A 194 7.55 -9.42 0.80
C PRO A 194 6.82 -10.33 -0.20
N GLN A 195 7.09 -11.64 -0.21
CA GLN A 195 6.35 -12.63 -1.00
C GLN A 195 5.08 -13.12 -0.30
N TRP A 196 4.89 -12.81 0.99
CA TRP A 196 3.61 -13.03 1.66
C TRP A 196 2.51 -12.14 1.07
N PRO A 197 1.22 -12.49 1.30
CA PRO A 197 0.11 -11.67 0.86
C PRO A 197 0.32 -10.20 1.24
N GLN A 198 0.39 -9.30 0.26
CA GLN A 198 0.86 -7.92 0.47
C GLN A 198 -0.25 -6.99 1.01
N SER A 199 -0.79 -7.34 2.17
CA SER A 199 -1.78 -6.58 2.94
C SER A 199 -1.11 -5.68 3.99
N PHE A 200 -1.90 -4.81 4.63
CA PHE A 200 -1.51 -4.18 5.88
C PHE A 200 -1.80 -5.12 7.05
N TYR A 201 -0.76 -5.48 7.79
CA TYR A 201 -0.84 -6.32 8.98
C TYR A 201 -0.86 -5.45 10.23
N PRO A 202 -1.82 -5.65 11.15
CA PRO A 202 -1.84 -4.91 12.41
C PRO A 202 -0.63 -5.29 13.26
N LEU A 203 -0.11 -4.32 13.99
CA LEU A 203 0.92 -4.56 15.00
C LEU A 203 0.29 -5.03 16.32
N PRO A 204 0.95 -5.94 17.08
CA PRO A 204 0.48 -6.32 18.41
C PRO A 204 0.37 -5.15 19.39
N SER A 205 1.24 -4.15 19.21
CA SER A 205 1.22 -2.89 19.95
C SER A 205 1.63 -1.75 19.02
N ALA A 206 1.04 -0.57 19.24
CA ALA A 206 1.38 0.58 18.43
C ALA A 206 2.82 1.04 18.72
N VAL A 207 3.56 1.38 17.66
CA VAL A 207 4.93 1.88 17.78
C VAL A 207 4.93 3.38 17.59
N GLU A 208 5.39 4.11 18.61
CA GLU A 208 5.49 5.56 18.55
C GLU A 208 6.78 6.00 17.84
N ILE A 209 6.62 6.91 16.87
CA ILE A 209 7.71 7.65 16.23
C ILE A 209 7.58 9.12 16.62
N GLN A 210 8.69 9.70 17.05
CA GLN A 210 8.79 11.10 17.48
C GLN A 210 9.78 11.85 16.61
N LYS A 211 9.71 13.18 16.69
CA LYS A 211 10.69 14.06 16.03
C LYS A 211 12.12 13.67 16.45
N ASN A 212 13.03 13.66 15.48
CA ASN A 212 14.44 13.26 15.56
C ASN A 212 14.72 11.75 15.63
N ASP A 213 13.70 10.89 15.73
CA ASP A 213 13.91 9.44 15.56
C ASP A 213 14.49 9.16 14.17
N TYR A 214 15.41 8.20 14.07
CA TYR A 214 15.80 7.66 12.77
C TYR A 214 14.95 6.45 12.44
N ILE A 215 14.34 6.47 11.26
CA ILE A 215 13.71 5.30 10.66
C ILE A 215 14.75 4.67 9.75
N VAL A 216 15.19 3.47 10.11
CA VAL A 216 16.25 2.75 9.41
C VAL A 216 15.67 1.44 8.92
N GLY A 217 15.95 1.06 7.68
CA GLY A 217 15.48 -0.20 7.14
C GLY A 217 16.48 -0.83 6.18
N GLN A 218 16.17 -2.06 5.81
CA GLN A 218 16.95 -2.83 4.86
C GLN A 218 16.04 -3.81 4.14
N CYS A 219 16.22 -3.90 2.83
CA CYS A 219 15.69 -4.97 2.01
C CYS A 219 16.82 -5.94 1.67
N VAL A 220 16.52 -7.24 1.71
CA VAL A 220 17.46 -8.32 1.38
C VAL A 220 16.94 -9.08 0.19
N TYR A 221 17.80 -9.31 -0.80
CA TYR A 221 17.47 -9.95 -2.06
C TYR A 221 18.44 -11.08 -2.39
N ASP A 222 17.95 -12.06 -3.16
CA ASP A 222 18.79 -12.98 -3.91
C ASP A 222 18.50 -12.82 -5.40
N ASN A 223 19.55 -12.63 -6.18
CA ASN A 223 19.47 -12.63 -7.64
C ASN A 223 20.10 -13.90 -8.19
N ASN A 224 19.24 -14.86 -8.53
CA ASN A 224 19.61 -16.13 -9.16
C ASN A 224 19.73 -16.01 -10.69
N ASP A 225 19.43 -14.85 -11.27
CA ASP A 225 19.40 -14.66 -12.72
C ASP A 225 20.82 -14.44 -13.26
N ASN A 226 20.94 -14.51 -14.59
CA ASN A 226 22.17 -14.20 -15.31
C ASN A 226 22.34 -12.70 -15.59
N GLN A 227 21.36 -11.87 -15.22
CA GLN A 227 21.33 -10.45 -15.53
C GLN A 227 21.24 -9.60 -14.26
N VAL A 228 21.69 -8.35 -14.39
CA VAL A 228 21.52 -7.35 -13.33
C VAL A 228 20.03 -7.03 -13.21
N VAL A 229 19.56 -6.88 -11.98
CA VAL A 229 18.21 -6.38 -11.69
C VAL A 229 18.33 -5.03 -11.01
N THR A 230 17.55 -4.06 -11.47
CA THR A 230 17.46 -2.71 -10.90
C THR A 230 16.01 -2.40 -10.54
N VAL A 231 15.76 -1.28 -9.86
CA VAL A 231 14.39 -0.83 -9.57
C VAL A 231 13.64 -0.53 -10.88
N GLY A 232 12.40 -1.03 -10.99
CA GLY A 232 11.55 -0.87 -12.17
C GLY A 232 10.28 -1.71 -12.08
#